data_AF-A0A940QMY1-F1
#
_entry.id   AF-A0A940QMY1-F1
#
_cell.length_a   1.000
_cell.length_b   1.000
_cell.length_c   1.000
_cell.angle_alpha   90.00
_cell.angle_beta   90.00
_cell.angle_gamma   90.00
#
_symmetry.space_group_name_H-M   'P 1'
#
loop_
_entity.id
_entity.type
_entity.pdbx_description
1 polymer ?
#
loop_
_entity_poly.entity_id
_entity_poly.type
_entity_poly.pdbx_seq_one_letter_code
_entity_poly.pdbx_strand_id
1 'polypeptide(L)' 'MMNDIGSGVIPIEKKDRVWREAVGRCGCLIAEHADRVIRVMCGIPTALKGELP' A
#
# COMPACT_ATOMS: atom_id res chain seq x y z
N MET A 1 1.66 4.70 -8.70
CA MET A 1 2.54 4.50 -7.54
C MET A 1 1.77 4.93 -6.30
N MET A 2 1.74 4.11 -5.26
CA MET A 2 1.03 4.36 -4.00
C MET A 2 1.99 4.13 -2.84
N ASN A 3 1.81 4.85 -1.74
CA ASN A 3 2.57 4.64 -0.51
C ASN A 3 1.70 3.93 0.54
N ASP A 4 2.24 2.85 1.13
CA ASP A 4 1.61 2.25 2.30
C ASP A 4 1.85 3.11 3.55
N ILE A 5 0.80 3.28 4.36
CA ILE A 5 0.85 3.94 5.67
C ILE A 5 0.25 3.05 6.77
N GLY A 6 0.00 1.78 6.47
CA GLY A 6 -0.56 0.80 7.41
C GLY A 6 0.45 0.30 8.46
N SER A 7 1.74 0.35 8.14
CA SER A 7 2.82 -0.30 8.91
C SER A 7 3.35 0.50 10.12
N GLY A 8 2.77 1.66 10.42
CA GLY A 8 3.14 2.51 11.56
C GLY A 8 2.24 2.34 12.80
N VAL A 9 2.50 3.13 13.84
CA VAL A 9 1.64 3.24 15.03
C VAL A 9 0.28 3.83 14.65
N ILE A 10 -0.78 3.44 15.37
CA ILE A 10 -2.14 3.96 15.16
C ILE A 10 -2.20 5.44 15.56
N PRO A 11 -2.61 6.35 14.65
CA PRO A 11 -2.77 7.77 14.97
C PRO A 11 -3.81 8.06 16.05
N ILE A 12 -3.60 9.11 16.85
CA ILE A 12 -4.51 9.54 17.93
C ILE A 12 -5.73 10.26 17.33
N GLU A 13 -5.53 10.97 16.25
CA GLU A 13 -6.50 11.77 15.54
C GLU A 13 -7.40 10.87 14.69
N LYS A 14 -8.72 11.03 14.86
CA LYS A 14 -9.71 10.23 14.11
C LYS A 14 -9.55 10.39 12.59
N LYS A 15 -9.28 11.61 12.12
CA LYS A 15 -9.10 11.91 10.69
C LYS A 15 -7.97 11.09 10.07
N ASP A 16 -6.86 10.92 10.80
CA ASP A 16 -5.66 10.27 10.29
C ASP A 16 -5.83 8.74 10.31
N ARG A 17 -6.60 8.21 11.27
CA ARG A 17 -7.05 6.81 11.23
C ARG A 17 -7.96 6.54 10.04
N VAL A 18 -8.94 7.40 9.77
CA VAL A 18 -9.84 7.24 8.61
C VAL A 18 -9.04 7.31 7.30
N TRP A 19 -8.08 8.23 7.22
CA TRP A 19 -7.18 8.34 6.08
C TRP A 19 -6.34 7.07 5.89
N ARG A 20 -5.73 6.53 6.96
CA ARG A 20 -4.99 5.26 6.95
C ARG A 20 -5.82 4.12 6.37
N GLU A 21 -7.05 3.97 6.82
CA GLU A 21 -7.96 2.93 6.33
C GLU A 21 -8.37 3.16 4.87
N ALA A 22 -8.65 4.40 4.48
CA ALA A 22 -9.02 4.73 3.11
C ALA A 22 -7.88 4.45 2.13
N VAL A 23 -6.65 4.86 2.46
CA VAL A 23 -5.45 4.57 1.68
C VAL A 23 -5.26 3.06 1.53
N GLY A 24 -5.36 2.29 2.62
CA GLY A 24 -5.25 0.83 2.57
C GLY A 24 -6.28 0.18 1.63
N ARG A 25 -7.57 0.56 1.74
CA ARG A 25 -8.64 0.04 0.87
C ARG A 25 -8.43 0.41 -0.59
N CYS A 26 -8.04 1.65 -0.87
CA CYS A 26 -7.69 2.09 -2.23
C CYS A 26 -6.54 1.25 -2.79
N GLY A 27 -5.53 0.93 -1.98
CA GLY A 27 -4.43 0.07 -2.39
C GLY A 27 -4.85 -1.34 -2.76
N CYS A 28 -5.75 -1.94 -1.98
CA CYS A 28 -6.32 -3.25 -2.31
C CYS A 28 -7.07 -3.22 -3.65
N LEU A 29 -7.90 -2.20 -3.88
CA LEU A 29 -8.65 -2.06 -5.14
C LEU A 29 -7.72 -1.91 -6.35
N ILE A 30 -6.67 -1.10 -6.21
CA ILE A 30 -5.66 -0.92 -7.27
C ILE A 30 -4.91 -2.24 -7.51
N ALA A 31 -4.52 -2.94 -6.44
CA ALA A 31 -3.78 -4.20 -6.54
C ALA A 31 -4.61 -5.32 -7.20
N GLU A 32 -5.92 -5.34 -6.97
CA GLU A 32 -6.84 -6.27 -7.59
C GLU A 32 -6.82 -6.12 -9.12
N HIS A 33 -6.89 -4.88 -9.62
CA HIS A 33 -6.98 -4.56 -11.05
C HIS A 33 -5.63 -4.44 -11.76
N ALA A 34 -4.52 -4.32 -11.03
CA ALA A 34 -3.19 -4.18 -11.63
C ALA A 34 -2.66 -5.52 -12.17
N ASP A 35 -2.00 -5.51 -13.33
CA ASP A 35 -1.30 -6.69 -13.87
C ASP A 35 -0.11 -7.11 -12.99
N ARG A 36 0.58 -6.12 -12.41
CA ARG A 36 1.74 -6.30 -11.55
C ARG A 36 1.63 -5.43 -10.30
N VAL A 37 1.99 -5.99 -9.15
CA VAL A 37 2.07 -5.27 -7.88
C VAL A 37 3.46 -5.48 -7.31
N ILE A 38 4.22 -4.39 -7.19
CA ILE A 38 5.60 -4.42 -6.71
C ILE A 38 5.68 -3.56 -5.44
N ARG A 39 6.15 -4.17 -4.36
CA ARG A 39 6.47 -3.46 -3.12
C ARG A 39 7.96 -3.15 -3.11
N VAL A 40 8.31 -1.91 -2.78
CA VAL A 40 9.71 -1.47 -2.64
C VAL A 40 9.98 -1.15 -1.19
N MET A 41 10.99 -1.80 -0.60
CA MET A 41 11.45 -1.55 0.76
C MET A 41 12.95 -1.29 0.73
N CYS A 42 13.40 -0.13 1.21
CA CYS A 42 14.81 0.28 1.17
C CYS A 42 15.46 0.13 -0.23
N GLY A 43 14.70 0.39 -1.29
CA GLY A 43 15.15 0.24 -2.68
C GLY A 43 15.12 -1.20 -3.23
N ILE A 44 14.76 -2.19 -2.43
CA ILE A 44 14.69 -3.60 -2.82
C ILE A 44 13.26 -3.91 -3.28
N PRO A 45 13.04 -4.28 -4.58
CA PRO A 45 11.72 -4.62 -5.08
C PRO A 45 11.32 -6.05 -4.70
N THR A 46 10.04 -6.26 -4.45
CA THR A 46 9.42 -7.58 -4.26
C THR A 46 8.12 -7.62 -5.03
N ALA A 47 7.99 -8.56 -5.97
CA ALA A 47 6.72 -8.78 -6.65
C ALA A 47 5.73 -9.45 -5.70
N LEU A 48 4.59 -8.80 -5.48
CA LEU A 48 3.44 -9.35 -4.76
C LEU A 48 2.42 -9.97 -5.74
N LYS A 49 2.36 -9.48 -6.98
CA LYS A 49 1.56 -10.01 -8.10
C LYS A 49 2.33 -9.79 -9.40
N GLY A 50 2.36 -10.80 -10.27
CA GLY A 50 3.13 -10.79 -11.52
C GLY A 50 4.64 -10.98 -11.32
N GLU A 51 5.43 -10.68 -12.35
CA GLU A 51 6.89 -10.83 -12.35
C GLU A 51 7.59 -9.46 -12.30
N LEU A 52 8.81 -9.44 -11.73
CA LEU A 52 9.68 -8.26 -11.77
C LEU A 52 10.16 -8.02 -13.21
N PRO A 53 10.15 -6.76 -13.70
CA PRO A 53 10.75 -6.41 -14.98
C PRO A 53 12.27 -6.52 -14.97
#